data_AF-A0A100VM44-F1
#
_entry.id   AF-A0A100VM44-F1
#
_cell.length_a   1.000
_cell.length_b   1.000
_cell.length_c   1.000
_cell.angle_alpha   90.00
_cell.angle_beta   90.00
_cell.angle_gamma   90.00
#
_symmetry.space_group_name_H-M   'P 1'
#
loop_
_entity.id
_entity.type
_entity.pdbx_description
1 polymer ?
#
loop_
_entity_poly.entity_id
_entity_poly.type
_entity_poly.pdbx_seq_one_letter_code
_entity_poly.pdbx_strand_id
1 'polypeptide(L)' 'MSEQQHEEVDVKPEAKEKIPELKKLTQEKIRLAKKLGLIDGQKPIEGYKETEDYKRIEEIDMRLWELV' A
#
# COMPACT_ATOMS: atom_id res chain seq x y z
N MET A 1 -14.69 38.08 25.06
CA MET A 1 -13.98 38.80 24.00
C MET A 1 -12.63 38.12 23.88
N SER A 2 -12.54 37.05 23.08
CA SER A 2 -12.19 37.13 21.64
C SER A 2 -10.69 37.46 21.53
N GLU A 3 -9.82 36.66 20.94
CA GLU A 3 -9.95 35.76 19.80
C GLU A 3 -9.07 34.51 19.94
N GLN A 4 -9.66 33.36 19.61
CA GLN A 4 -8.93 32.19 19.13
C GLN A 4 -8.36 32.54 17.75
N GLN A 5 -7.07 32.33 17.53
CA GLN A 5 -6.53 32.13 16.20
C GLN A 5 -5.75 30.82 16.23
N HIS A 6 -6.50 29.72 16.17
CA HIS A 6 -5.99 28.48 15.60
C HIS A 6 -5.81 28.77 14.11
N GLU A 7 -4.56 28.98 13.73
CA GLU A 7 -4.14 29.03 12.33
C GLU A 7 -4.39 27.63 11.75
N GLU A 8 -5.56 27.46 11.12
CA GLU A 8 -5.87 26.32 10.28
C GLU A 8 -4.87 26.36 9.12
N VAL A 9 -3.75 25.67 9.32
CA VAL A 9 -2.82 25.38 8.25
C VAL A 9 -3.58 24.49 7.28
N ASP A 10 -4.06 25.11 6.20
CA ASP A 10 -4.59 24.46 5.00
C ASP A 10 -3.46 23.62 4.38
N VAL A 11 -3.21 22.46 4.98
CA VAL A 11 -2.29 21.48 4.43
C VAL A 11 -3.08 20.71 3.39
N LYS A 12 -3.09 21.25 2.17
CA LYS A 12 -3.36 20.56 0.90
C LYS A 12 -3.41 19.02 1.07
N PRO A 13 -4.59 18.36 0.95
CA PRO A 13 -4.73 16.94 1.28
C PRO A 13 -3.89 16.00 0.40
N GLU A 14 -3.57 16.43 -0.81
CA GLU A 14 -3.02 15.58 -1.87
C GLU A 14 -1.63 15.00 -1.57
N ALA A 15 -0.79 15.68 -0.79
CA ALA A 15 0.54 15.18 -0.44
C ALA A 15 0.51 14.24 0.77
N LYS A 16 -0.46 14.44 1.68
CA LYS A 16 -0.64 13.60 2.86
C LYS A 16 -1.37 12.31 2.56
N GLU A 17 -2.07 12.17 1.44
CA GLU A 17 -2.76 10.93 1.04
C GLU A 17 -1.86 9.92 0.31
N LYS A 18 -0.86 10.39 -0.46
CA LYS A 18 0.05 9.49 -1.21
C LYS A 18 0.91 8.61 -0.30
N ILE A 19 1.39 9.16 0.81
CA ILE A 19 2.20 8.43 1.80
C ILE A 19 1.39 7.29 2.48
N PRO A 20 0.17 7.51 3.00
CA PRO A 20 -0.64 6.45 3.58
C PRO A 20 -1.15 5.45 2.55
N GLU A 21 -1.42 5.85 1.30
CA GLU A 21 -1.76 4.92 0.21
C GLU A 21 -0.59 3.96 -0.06
N LEU A 22 0.62 4.51 -0.26
CA LEU A 22 1.84 3.74 -0.49
C LEU A 22 2.10 2.75 0.65
N LYS A 23 1.93 3.18 1.90
CA LYS A 23 2.10 2.31 3.07
C LYS A 23 1.07 1.18 3.10
N LYS A 24 -0.20 1.46 2.82
CA LYS A 24 -1.28 0.45 2.77
C LYS A 24 -0.99 -0.58 1.69
N LEU A 25 -0.69 -0.13 0.47
CA LEU A 25 -0.37 -0.99 -0.67
C LEU A 25 0.85 -1.89 -0.39
N THR A 26 1.91 -1.31 0.18
CA THR A 26 3.11 -2.08 0.57
C THR A 26 2.78 -3.17 1.60
N GLN A 27 1.98 -2.85 2.62
CA GLN A 27 1.58 -3.82 3.64
C GLN A 27 0.69 -4.93 3.06
N GLU A 28 -0.24 -4.58 2.16
CA GLU A 28 -1.09 -5.55 1.47
C GLU A 28 -0.25 -6.51 0.62
N LYS A 29 0.69 -5.99 -0.19
CA LYS A 29 1.62 -6.79 -0.98
C LYS A 29 2.40 -7.77 -0.12
N ILE A 30 2.99 -7.31 0.98
CA ILE A 30 3.75 -8.17 1.90
C ILE A 30 2.85 -9.28 2.47
N ARG A 31 1.61 -8.96 2.86
CA ARG A 31 0.66 -9.95 3.38
C ARG A 31 0.33 -11.03 2.34
N LEU A 32 0.05 -10.62 1.10
CA LEU A 32 -0.26 -11.54 0.00
C LEU A 32 0.95 -12.40 -0.37
N ALA A 33 2.12 -11.78 -0.50
CA ALA A 33 3.36 -12.49 -0.79
C ALA A 33 3.69 -13.52 0.30
N LYS A 34 3.45 -13.19 1.57
CA LYS A 34 3.61 -14.12 2.69
C LYS A 34 2.64 -15.29 2.61
N LYS A 35 1.36 -15.02 2.30
CA LYS A 35 0.31 -16.04 2.12
C LYS A 35 0.65 -17.02 1.00
N LEU A 36 1.23 -16.52 -0.09
CA LEU A 36 1.67 -17.34 -1.23
C LEU A 36 3.01 -18.03 -1.01
N GLY A 37 3.71 -17.78 0.10
CA GLY A 37 5.02 -18.35 0.38
C GLY A 37 6.15 -17.77 -0.48
N LEU A 38 6.00 -16.54 -0.98
CA LEU A 38 6.97 -15.87 -1.85
C LEU A 38 8.08 -15.14 -1.07
N ILE A 39 7.90 -14.95 0.24
CA ILE A 39 8.82 -14.23 1.12
C ILE A 39 9.02 -14.98 2.43
N ASP A 40 9.89 -14.45 3.30
CA ASP A 40 10.21 -14.99 4.63
C ASP A 40 10.77 -16.43 4.61
N GLY A 41 11.46 -16.82 3.53
CA GLY A 41 12.07 -18.15 3.39
C GLY A 41 11.06 -19.30 3.23
N GLN A 42 9.78 -18.99 2.99
CA GLN A 42 8.76 -19.98 2.68
C GLN A 42 8.93 -20.52 1.26
N LYS A 43 8.32 -21.68 0.99
CA LYS A 43 8.19 -22.20 -0.36
C LYS A 43 6.90 -21.68 -0.99
N PRO A 44 6.95 -21.20 -2.25
CA PRO A 44 5.74 -20.78 -2.94
C PRO A 44 4.73 -21.92 -3.03
N ILE A 45 3.45 -21.61 -2.84
CA ILE A 45 2.40 -22.60 -3.08
C ILE A 45 2.35 -23.00 -4.55
N GLU A 46 1.98 -24.24 -4.85
CA GLU A 46 1.87 -24.71 -6.23
C GLU A 46 0.81 -23.90 -6.98
N GLY A 47 1.10 -23.53 -8.23
CA GLY A 47 0.19 -22.73 -9.05
C GLY A 47 -0.05 -21.30 -8.55
N TYR A 48 0.77 -20.77 -7.63
CA TYR A 48 0.55 -19.43 -7.04
C TYR A 48 0.30 -18.33 -8.09
N LYS A 49 0.94 -18.41 -9.26
CA LYS A 49 0.80 -17.43 -10.36
C LYS A 49 -0.62 -17.33 -10.91
N GLU A 50 -1.43 -18.36 -10.76
CA GLU A 50 -2.83 -18.40 -11.23
C GLU A 50 -3.81 -17.89 -10.17
N THR A 51 -3.34 -17.66 -8.95
CA THR A 51 -4.19 -17.22 -7.83
C THR A 51 -4.56 -15.75 -7.94
N GLU A 52 -5.76 -15.41 -7.44
CA GLU A 52 -6.20 -14.01 -7.33
C GLU A 52 -5.28 -13.18 -6.42
N ASP A 53 -4.67 -13.81 -5.40
CA ASP A 53 -3.69 -13.13 -4.53
C ASP A 53 -2.46 -12.67 -5.32
N TYR A 54 -2.00 -13.47 -6.29
CA TYR A 54 -0.85 -13.12 -7.11
C TYR A 54 -1.19 -12.02 -8.12
N LYS A 55 -2.36 -12.12 -8.78
CA LYS A 55 -2.87 -11.04 -9.65
C LYS A 55 -2.99 -9.73 -8.88
N ARG A 56 -3.47 -9.78 -7.63
CA ARG A 56 -3.57 -8.62 -6.76
C ARG A 56 -2.20 -8.01 -6.42
N ILE A 57 -1.18 -8.83 -6.23
CA ILE A 57 0.21 -8.34 -6.06
C ILE A 57 0.66 -7.58 -7.31
N GLU A 58 0.38 -8.08 -8.52
CA GLU A 58 0.74 -7.40 -9.77
C GLU A 58 0.01 -6.05 -9.94
N GLU A 59 -1.28 -6.00 -9.59
CA GLU A 59 -2.03 -4.74 -9.54
C GLU A 59 -1.43 -3.73 -8.56
N ILE A 60 -1.04 -4.19 -7.37
CA ILE A 60 -0.42 -3.34 -6.36
C ILE A 60 0.92 -2.82 -6.87
N ASP A 61 1.70 -3.63 -7.57
CA ASP A 61 2.99 -3.21 -8.14
C ASP A 61 2.84 -2.11 -9.19
N MET A 62 1.82 -2.20 -10.05
CA MET A 62 1.50 -1.12 -10.98
C MET A 62 1.10 0.17 -10.24
N ARG A 63 0.21 0.09 -9.24
CA ARG A 63 -0.21 1.27 -8.46
C ARG A 63 0.94 1.89 -7.66
N LEU A 64 1.82 1.07 -7.10
CA LEU A 64 3.00 1.54 -6.39
C LEU A 64 3.95 2.29 -7.32
N TRP A 65 4.09 1.83 -8.57
CA TRP A 65 4.89 2.52 -9.58
C TRP A 65 4.33 3.90 -9.93
N GLU A 66 3.02 4.08 -9.96
CA GLU A 66 2.40 5.39 -10.18
C GLU A 66 2.61 6.39 -9.02
N LEU A 67 3.02 5.90 -7.84
CA LEU A 67 3.22 6.69 -6.63
C LEU A 67 4.67 7.10 -6.37
N VAL A 68 5.66 6.61 -7.14
CA VAL A 68 7.11 6.88 -7.00
C VAL A 68 7.71 7.49 -8.25
#